data_AF-A0A945XLV0-F1
#
_entry.id   AF-A0A945XLV0-F1
#
_cell.length_a   1.000
_cell.length_b   1.000
_cell.length_c   1.000
_cell.angle_alpha   90.00
_cell.angle_beta   90.00
_cell.angle_gamma   90.00
#
_symmetry.space_group_name_H-M   'P 1'
#
loop_
_entity.id
_entity.type
_entity.pdbx_description
1 polymer ?
#
loop_
_entity_poly.entity_id
_entity_poly.type
_entity_poly.pdbx_seq_one_letter_code
_entity_poly.pdbx_strand_id
1 'polypeptide(L)'
;MPPSNIDYSKISPDHFFANESEKTKLNWFAFELAREVDHVVPYKFKKYLAKRGCTKETFNMSCVKLAGLLQKEAVNSLSSGNTMCLSYEAIEKAFNKPKLNKKAINDLLSCVQSAWDNLLRMCVSCPSACVSNKDDYCEMFNDKMYYK
;
A
#
# COMPACT_ATOMS: atom_id res chain seq x y z
N MET A 1 7.18 8.70 21.28
CA MET A 1 8.22 9.17 20.34
C MET A 1 8.12 8.31 19.10
N PRO A 2 7.94 8.86 17.88
CA PRO A 2 8.02 8.04 16.68
C PRO A 2 9.45 7.48 16.57
N PRO A 3 9.63 6.22 16.13
CA PRO A 3 10.96 5.67 15.98
C PRO A 3 11.77 6.51 15.00
N SER A 4 12.98 6.82 15.42
CA SER A 4 14.10 7.34 14.63
C SER A 4 14.25 6.59 13.30
N ASN A 5 14.27 7.33 12.18
CA ASN A 5 14.64 6.90 10.82
C ASN A 5 14.13 5.50 10.41
N ILE A 6 12.83 5.40 10.15
CA ILE A 6 12.26 4.25 9.45
C ILE A 6 12.92 4.15 8.05
N ASP A 7 13.54 3.00 7.76
CA ASP A 7 14.19 2.75 6.47
C ASP A 7 13.13 2.37 5.43
N TYR A 8 12.97 3.23 4.41
CA TYR A 8 12.07 2.97 3.28
C TYR A 8 12.81 2.41 2.06
N SER A 9 14.04 1.91 2.17
CA SER A 9 14.77 1.27 1.07
C SER A 9 14.04 0.04 0.50
N LYS A 10 13.18 -0.58 1.31
CA LYS A 10 12.19 -1.62 0.96
C LYS A 10 10.87 -1.32 1.67
N ILE A 11 9.76 -1.92 1.24
CA ILE A 11 8.49 -1.88 1.99
C ILE A 11 8.52 -3.03 3.00
N SER A 12 8.44 -2.73 4.29
CA SER A 12 8.50 -3.72 5.36
C SER A 12 7.31 -3.61 6.32
N PRO A 13 6.98 -4.67 7.08
CA PRO A 13 5.80 -4.66 7.95
C PRO A 13 5.82 -3.57 9.03
N ASP A 14 7.01 -3.20 9.55
CA ASP A 14 7.19 -2.15 10.56
C ASP A 14 6.77 -0.74 10.07
N HIS A 15 6.52 -0.57 8.78
CA HIS A 15 5.97 0.68 8.24
C HIS A 15 4.47 0.87 8.54
N PHE A 16 3.80 -0.19 9.01
CA PHE A 16 2.34 -0.25 9.15
C PHE A 16 1.88 -0.34 10.61
N PHE A 17 2.79 -0.26 11.59
CA PHE A 17 2.44 -0.20 13.00
C PHE A 17 3.49 0.57 13.80
N ALA A 18 3.04 1.37 14.78
CA ALA A 18 3.89 2.07 15.74
C ALA A 18 3.97 1.34 17.09
N ASN A 19 3.02 0.43 17.37
CA ASN A 19 2.93 -0.34 18.60
C ASN A 19 2.19 -1.66 18.37
N GLU A 20 2.20 -2.56 19.35
CA GLU A 20 1.57 -3.90 19.22
C GLU A 20 0.06 -3.84 18.94
N SER A 21 -0.66 -2.82 19.43
CA SER A 21 -2.11 -2.71 19.17
C SER A 21 -2.44 -2.38 17.72
N GLU A 22 -1.47 -1.85 16.98
CA GLU A 22 -1.59 -1.56 15.55
C GLU A 22 -1.19 -2.75 14.66
N LYS A 23 -0.78 -3.89 15.21
CA LYS A 23 -0.54 -5.12 14.44
C LYS A 23 -1.84 -5.82 14.09
N THR A 24 -2.73 -5.11 13.41
CA THR A 24 -4.06 -5.61 13.04
C THR A 24 -4.06 -6.26 11.66
N LYS A 25 -5.05 -7.11 11.37
CA LYS A 25 -5.21 -7.70 10.03
C LYS A 25 -5.44 -6.63 8.96
N LEU A 26 -6.05 -5.49 9.28
CA LEU A 26 -6.18 -4.38 8.34
C LEU A 26 -4.85 -3.71 8.02
N ASN A 27 -3.96 -3.58 8.99
CA ASN A 27 -2.61 -3.05 8.76
C ASN A 27 -1.75 -4.05 7.97
N TRP A 28 -1.95 -5.35 8.18
CA TRP A 28 -1.34 -6.37 7.32
C TRP A 28 -1.82 -6.27 5.87
N PHE A 29 -3.13 -6.12 5.66
CA PHE A 29 -3.71 -5.92 4.33
C PHE A 29 -3.12 -4.70 3.62
N ALA A 30 -2.90 -3.60 4.34
CA ALA A 30 -2.24 -2.42 3.77
C ALA A 30 -0.77 -2.66 3.41
N PHE A 31 -0.05 -3.43 4.22
CA PHE A 31 1.31 -3.86 3.88
C PHE A 31 1.33 -4.65 2.56
N GLU A 32 0.43 -5.63 2.40
CA GLU A 32 0.31 -6.41 1.16
C GLU A 32 -0.07 -5.53 -0.03
N LEU A 33 -1.01 -4.59 0.15
CA LEU A 33 -1.41 -3.64 -0.89
C LEU A 33 -0.24 -2.76 -1.34
N ALA A 34 0.55 -2.22 -0.40
CA ALA A 34 1.70 -1.39 -0.74
C ALA A 34 2.76 -2.18 -1.54
N ARG A 35 3.00 -3.44 -1.17
CA ARG A 35 3.90 -4.34 -1.90
C ARG A 35 3.40 -4.66 -3.29
N GLU A 36 2.10 -4.92 -3.43
CA GLU A 36 1.51 -5.21 -4.73
C GLU A 36 1.57 -3.98 -5.65
N VAL A 37 1.33 -2.77 -5.12
CA VAL A 37 1.53 -1.53 -5.88
C VAL A 37 2.98 -1.37 -6.34
N ASP A 38 3.96 -1.62 -5.47
CA ASP A 38 5.37 -1.63 -5.90
C ASP A 38 5.62 -2.68 -6.98
N HIS A 39 5.06 -3.88 -6.85
CA HIS A 39 5.26 -4.97 -7.80
C HIS A 39 4.70 -4.65 -9.21
N VAL A 40 3.46 -4.16 -9.29
CA VAL A 40 2.79 -3.94 -10.58
C VAL A 40 3.25 -2.69 -11.30
N VAL A 41 3.80 -1.69 -10.59
CA VAL A 41 4.30 -0.47 -11.23
C VAL A 41 5.53 -0.82 -12.09
N PRO A 42 5.49 -0.59 -13.41
CA PRO A 42 6.57 -1.04 -14.30
C PRO A 42 7.90 -0.36 -13.97
N TYR A 43 9.00 -1.11 -14.11
CA TYR A 43 10.35 -0.58 -13.92
C TYR A 43 10.63 0.69 -14.75
N LYS A 44 10.12 0.75 -15.99
CA LYS A 44 10.24 1.94 -16.86
C LYS A 44 9.59 3.17 -16.22
N PHE A 45 8.47 2.99 -15.53
CA PHE A 45 7.78 4.07 -14.83
C PHE A 45 8.52 4.49 -13.56
N LYS A 46 9.02 3.54 -12.76
CA LYS A 46 9.90 3.86 -11.61
C LYS A 46 11.14 4.63 -12.04
N LYS A 47 11.77 4.25 -13.15
CA LYS A 47 12.92 4.98 -13.74
C LYS A 47 12.54 6.39 -14.19
N TYR A 48 11.33 6.58 -14.73
CA TYR A 48 10.80 7.90 -15.08
C TYR A 48 10.62 8.79 -13.83
N LEU A 49 10.07 8.23 -12.75
CA LEU A 49 9.93 8.92 -11.46
C LEU A 49 11.30 9.28 -10.85
N ALA A 50 12.26 8.35 -10.91
CA ALA A 50 13.62 8.57 -10.41
C ALA A 50 14.35 9.73 -11.10
N LYS A 51 14.19 9.88 -12.42
CA LYS A 51 14.72 11.03 -13.18
C LYS A 51 14.16 12.39 -12.72
N ARG A 52 13.06 12.38 -11.97
CA ARG A 52 12.40 13.56 -11.42
C ARG A 52 12.62 13.73 -9.92
N GLY A 53 13.54 12.95 -9.33
CA GLY A 53 13.87 13.03 -7.91
C GLY A 53 13.05 12.12 -7.00
N CYS A 54 12.22 11.22 -7.54
CA CYS A 54 11.58 10.18 -6.73
C CYS A 54 12.59 9.05 -6.45
N THR A 55 13.28 9.11 -5.31
CA THR A 55 14.17 8.02 -4.89
C THR A 55 13.37 6.74 -4.64
N LYS A 56 14.05 5.57 -4.57
CA LYS A 56 13.41 4.31 -4.18
C LYS A 56 12.70 4.44 -2.83
N GLU A 57 13.35 5.10 -1.87
CA GLU A 57 12.78 5.39 -0.56
C GLU A 57 11.52 6.25 -0.65
N THR A 58 11.56 7.31 -1.45
CA THR A 58 10.41 8.20 -1.63
C THR A 58 9.25 7.44 -2.30
N PHE A 59 9.54 6.59 -3.27
CA PHE A 59 8.54 5.76 -3.93
C PHE A 59 7.90 4.76 -2.97
N ASN A 60 8.69 4.05 -2.17
CA ASN A 60 8.19 3.09 -1.19
C ASN A 60 7.35 3.78 -0.11
N MET A 61 7.80 4.93 0.39
CA MET A 61 7.01 5.76 1.31
C MET A 61 5.68 6.20 0.68
N SER A 62 5.67 6.56 -0.62
CA SER A 62 4.43 6.85 -1.36
C SER A 62 3.51 5.63 -1.44
N CYS A 63 4.03 4.42 -1.67
CA CYS A 63 3.23 3.19 -1.65
C CYS A 63 2.62 2.92 -0.26
N VAL A 64 3.41 3.05 0.81
CA VAL A 64 2.93 2.91 2.20
C VAL A 64 1.82 3.92 2.50
N LYS A 65 2.06 5.19 2.17
CA LYS A 65 1.07 6.26 2.36
C LYS A 65 -0.20 6.01 1.55
N LEU A 66 -0.07 5.56 0.30
CA LEU A 66 -1.21 5.22 -0.53
C LEU A 66 -2.03 4.09 0.09
N ALA A 67 -1.38 3.00 0.52
CA ALA A 67 -2.08 1.88 1.13
C ALA A 67 -2.85 2.30 2.39
N GLY A 68 -2.28 3.17 3.23
CA GLY A 68 -2.99 3.74 4.38
C GLY A 68 -4.20 4.61 3.98
N LEU A 69 -4.10 5.41 2.91
CA LEU A 69 -5.24 6.16 2.39
C LEU A 69 -6.34 5.23 1.86
N LEU A 70 -5.94 4.12 1.24
CA LEU A 70 -6.84 3.16 0.62
C LEU A 70 -7.45 2.15 1.61
N GLN A 71 -6.92 2.00 2.83
CA GLN A 71 -7.49 1.11 3.86
C GLN A 71 -8.96 1.40 4.14
N LYS A 72 -9.32 2.68 4.28
CA LYS A 72 -10.71 3.07 4.55
C LYS A 72 -11.62 2.73 3.38
N GLU A 73 -11.15 3.01 2.17
CA GLU A 73 -11.87 2.67 0.94
C GLU A 73 -12.02 1.15 0.76
N ALA A 74 -11.01 0.38 1.15
CA ALA A 74 -11.03 -1.09 1.11
C ALA A 74 -12.11 -1.66 2.05
N VAL A 75 -12.15 -1.19 3.29
CA VAL A 75 -13.18 -1.60 4.27
C VAL A 75 -14.57 -1.24 3.78
N ASN A 76 -14.76 -0.03 3.26
CA ASN A 76 -16.05 0.44 2.75
C ASN A 76 -16.51 -0.37 1.53
N SER A 77 -15.63 -0.55 0.54
CA SER A 77 -15.88 -1.32 -0.68
C SER A 77 -16.31 -2.75 -0.36
N LEU A 78 -15.56 -3.44 0.51
CA LEU A 78 -15.80 -4.84 0.82
C LEU A 78 -17.02 -5.06 1.73
N SER A 79 -17.36 -4.09 2.59
CA SER A 79 -18.56 -4.18 3.45
C SER A 79 -19.86 -3.90 2.70
N SER A 80 -19.80 -3.08 1.64
CA SER A 80 -20.98 -2.64 0.87
C SER A 80 -21.16 -3.38 -0.46
N GLY A 81 -20.20 -4.20 -0.86
CA GLY A 81 -20.18 -4.83 -2.19
C GLY A 81 -19.93 -3.83 -3.33
N ASN A 82 -19.53 -2.60 -3.01
CA ASN A 82 -19.25 -1.55 -3.99
C ASN A 82 -17.84 -1.68 -4.54
N THR A 83 -17.66 -1.27 -5.80
CA THR A 83 -16.33 -1.12 -6.39
C THR A 83 -15.52 -0.08 -5.62
N MET A 84 -14.27 -0.38 -5.32
CA MET A 84 -13.36 0.57 -4.67
C MET A 84 -13.17 1.80 -5.56
N CYS A 85 -13.41 2.99 -5.01
CA CYS A 85 -13.14 4.25 -5.70
C CYS A 85 -11.68 4.66 -5.45
N LEU A 86 -10.79 4.29 -6.37
CA LEU A 86 -9.44 4.85 -6.41
C LEU A 86 -9.51 6.32 -6.80
N SER A 87 -9.35 7.22 -5.82
CA SER A 87 -9.41 8.65 -6.09
C SER A 87 -8.09 9.17 -6.66
N TYR A 88 -8.19 9.99 -7.71
CA TYR A 88 -7.07 10.76 -8.24
C TYR A 88 -6.36 11.55 -7.12
N GLU A 89 -7.13 12.09 -6.18
CA GLU A 89 -6.64 12.84 -5.03
C GLU A 89 -5.78 11.98 -4.08
N ALA A 90 -6.11 10.70 -3.87
CA ALA A 90 -5.30 9.81 -3.04
C ALA A 90 -3.93 9.55 -3.68
N ILE A 91 -3.88 9.34 -5.00
CA ILE A 91 -2.63 9.19 -5.75
C ILE A 91 -1.82 10.48 -5.68
N GLU A 92 -2.45 11.64 -5.93
CA GLU A 92 -1.77 12.92 -5.88
C GLU A 92 -1.21 13.23 -4.48
N LYS A 93 -1.96 12.92 -3.41
CA LYS A 93 -1.51 13.06 -2.02
C LYS A 93 -0.36 12.11 -1.68
N ALA A 94 -0.40 10.87 -2.18
CA ALA A 94 0.63 9.86 -1.91
C ALA A 94 1.93 10.13 -2.69
N PHE A 95 1.82 10.48 -3.97
CA PHE A 95 2.92 10.74 -4.89
C PHE A 95 3.10 12.25 -5.15
N ASN A 96 3.11 13.05 -4.08
CA ASN A 96 3.18 14.51 -4.18
C ASN A 96 4.60 15.05 -4.44
N LYS A 97 5.63 14.21 -4.33
CA LYS A 97 7.04 14.57 -4.56
C LYS A 97 7.75 13.50 -5.40
N PRO A 98 8.13 13.80 -6.65
CA PRO A 98 7.90 15.04 -7.40
C PRO A 98 6.43 15.22 -7.80
N LYS A 99 6.01 16.47 -8.07
CA LYS A 99 4.68 16.73 -8.60
C LYS A 99 4.50 16.01 -9.94
N LEU A 100 3.54 15.10 -9.99
CA LEU A 100 3.22 14.33 -11.17
C LEU A 100 2.31 15.12 -12.11
N ASN A 101 2.43 14.85 -13.41
CA ASN A 101 1.46 15.36 -14.37
C ASN A 101 0.25 14.41 -14.44
N LYS A 102 -0.85 14.88 -15.05
CA LYS A 102 -2.09 14.11 -15.18
C LYS A 102 -1.89 12.73 -15.80
N LYS A 103 -1.01 12.62 -16.81
CA LYS A 103 -0.70 11.33 -17.46
C LYS A 103 -0.05 10.36 -16.47
N ALA A 104 0.97 10.78 -15.74
CA ALA A 104 1.64 9.94 -14.75
C ALA A 104 0.69 9.53 -13.61
N ILE A 105 -0.23 10.41 -13.20
CA ILE A 105 -1.25 10.06 -12.20
C ILE A 105 -2.23 9.02 -12.76
N ASN A 106 -2.68 9.17 -14.00
CA ASN A 106 -3.54 8.18 -14.64
C ASN A 106 -2.85 6.82 -14.81
N ASP A 107 -1.57 6.81 -15.22
CA ASP A 107 -0.79 5.58 -15.35
C ASP A 107 -0.65 4.88 -13.98
N LEU A 108 -0.44 5.65 -12.90
CA LEU A 108 -0.44 5.11 -11.53
C LEU A 108 -1.80 4.60 -11.09
N LEU A 109 -2.88 5.32 -11.38
CA LEU A 109 -4.25 4.86 -11.09
C LEU A 109 -4.51 3.49 -11.72
N SER A 110 -4.13 3.29 -12.98
CA SER A 110 -4.26 1.99 -13.65
C SER A 110 -3.42 0.90 -12.99
N CYS A 111 -2.20 1.22 -12.55
CA CYS A 111 -1.36 0.27 -11.82
C CYS A 111 -2.00 -0.10 -10.47
N VAL A 112 -2.49 0.88 -9.72
CA VAL A 112 -3.10 0.66 -8.40
C VAL A 112 -4.41 -0.13 -8.52
N GLN A 113 -5.20 0.11 -9.57
CA GLN A 113 -6.37 -0.73 -9.88
C GLN A 113 -5.95 -2.18 -10.11
N SER A 114 -4.90 -2.40 -10.89
CA SER A 114 -4.38 -3.75 -11.15
C SER A 114 -3.88 -4.43 -9.86
N ALA A 115 -3.17 -3.68 -9.00
CA ALA A 115 -2.75 -4.19 -7.69
C ALA A 115 -3.93 -4.56 -6.80
N TRP A 116 -4.96 -3.72 -6.78
CA TRP A 116 -6.18 -3.97 -6.05
C TRP A 116 -6.90 -5.23 -6.53
N ASP A 117 -7.12 -5.37 -7.83
CA ASP A 117 -7.80 -6.51 -8.42
C ASP A 117 -7.02 -7.81 -8.18
N ASN A 118 -5.68 -7.76 -8.28
CA ASN A 118 -4.80 -8.89 -7.95
C ASN A 118 -4.93 -9.30 -6.48
N LEU A 119 -4.84 -8.33 -5.56
CA LEU A 119 -4.94 -8.57 -4.13
C LEU A 119 -6.31 -9.15 -3.77
N LEU A 120 -7.40 -8.58 -4.29
CA LEU A 120 -8.75 -9.09 -4.07
C LEU A 120 -8.93 -10.52 -4.57
N ARG A 121 -8.40 -10.84 -5.77
CA ARG A 121 -8.44 -12.20 -6.30
C ARG A 121 -7.78 -13.20 -5.36
N MET A 122 -6.67 -12.83 -4.71
CA MET A 122 -6.05 -13.68 -3.69
C MET A 122 -6.85 -13.71 -2.39
N CYS A 123 -7.40 -12.57 -1.97
CA CYS A 123 -8.15 -12.47 -0.71
C CYS A 123 -9.39 -13.35 -0.67
N VAL A 124 -10.09 -13.54 -1.80
CA VAL A 124 -11.29 -14.41 -1.87
C VAL A 124 -10.97 -15.85 -1.47
N SER A 125 -9.73 -16.32 -1.70
CA SER A 125 -9.29 -17.67 -1.35
C SER A 125 -8.40 -17.72 -0.10
N CYS A 126 -8.12 -16.57 0.52
CA CYS A 126 -7.18 -16.48 1.64
C CYS A 126 -7.90 -16.75 2.97
N PRO A 127 -7.41 -17.70 3.80
CA PRO A 127 -8.05 -18.02 5.08
C PRO A 127 -7.90 -16.90 6.12
N SER A 128 -6.96 -15.98 5.94
CA SER A 128 -6.70 -14.89 6.89
C SER A 128 -7.88 -13.93 7.05
N ALA A 129 -8.74 -13.82 6.03
CA ALA A 129 -9.94 -12.98 6.01
C ALA A 129 -9.66 -11.56 6.56
N CYS A 130 -8.55 -10.96 6.11
CA CYS A 130 -7.95 -9.80 6.78
C CYS A 130 -8.90 -8.59 6.89
N VAL A 131 -9.78 -8.39 5.92
CA VAL A 131 -10.73 -7.28 5.94
C VAL A 131 -11.96 -7.59 6.79
N SER A 132 -12.48 -8.82 6.76
CA SER A 132 -13.60 -9.23 7.62
C SER A 132 -13.22 -9.19 9.10
N ASN A 133 -11.99 -9.59 9.39
CA ASN A 133 -11.41 -9.65 10.73
C ASN A 133 -10.47 -8.45 11.00
N LYS A 134 -10.75 -7.29 10.39
CA LYS A 134 -9.88 -6.10 10.33
C LYS A 134 -9.26 -5.66 11.67
N ASP A 135 -9.98 -5.86 12.77
CA ASP A 135 -9.58 -5.40 14.11
C ASP A 135 -8.80 -6.47 14.89
N ASP A 136 -8.75 -7.71 14.40
CA ASP A 136 -7.99 -8.79 15.03
C ASP A 136 -6.49 -8.56 14.91
N TYR A 137 -5.75 -9.07 15.90
CA TYR A 137 -4.29 -9.19 15.80
C TYR A 137 -3.89 -10.05 14.60
N CYS A 138 -2.81 -9.65 13.93
CA CYS A 138 -2.25 -10.38 12.80
C CYS A 138 -0.88 -10.97 13.16
N GLU A 139 -0.85 -12.30 13.35
CA GLU A 139 0.36 -13.05 13.71
C GLU A 139 1.47 -12.94 12.66
N MET A 140 1.13 -12.61 11.41
CA MET A 140 2.09 -12.44 10.32
C MET A 140 3.11 -11.34 10.60
N PHE A 141 2.78 -10.33 11.42
CA PHE A 141 3.74 -9.32 11.88
C PHE A 141 4.86 -9.90 12.75
N ASN A 142 4.72 -11.12 13.30
CA ASN A 142 5.74 -11.77 14.10
C ASN A 142 6.63 -12.70 13.28
N ASP A 143 6.27 -12.98 12.02
CA ASP A 143 7.08 -13.82 11.15
C ASP A 143 8.29 -13.03 10.63
N LYS A 144 9.48 -13.45 11.09
CA LYS A 144 10.77 -12.87 10.74
C LYS A 144 11.09 -12.95 9.24
N MET A 145 10.43 -13.83 8.48
CA MET A 145 10.63 -13.92 7.02
C MET A 145 10.22 -12.65 6.29
N TYR A 146 9.28 -11.87 6.82
CA TYR A 146 8.82 -10.62 6.20
C TYR A 146 9.72 -9.41 6.47
N TYR A 147 10.72 -9.57 7.34
CA TYR A 147 11.67 -8.51 7.68
C TYR A 147 13.06 -8.70 7.03
N LYS A 148 13.29 -9.86 6.40
CA LYS A 148 14.50 -10.14 5.62
C LYS A 148 14.45 -9.40 4.29
#